data_AF-A0AAU4N7K7-F1
#
_entry.id   AF-A0AAU4N7K7-F1
#
_cell.length_a   1.000
_cell.length_b   1.000
_cell.length_c   1.000
_cell.angle_alpha   90.00
_cell.angle_beta   90.00
_cell.angle_gamma   90.00
#
_symmetry.space_group_name_H-M   'P 1'
#
loop_
_entity.id
_entity.type
_entity.pdbx_description
1 polymer ?
#
loop_
_entity_poly.entity_id
_entity_poly.type
_entity_poly.pdbx_seq_one_letter_code
_entity_poly.pdbx_strand_id
1 'polypeptide(L)' 'MSDEKPDVLLTAGQVAHSWAGDVFAECLHAAAALALLDRLDLPPNTQHRAEPRQVLVAGHKNHYRSPGAWNDAKRSVSR' A
#
# COMPACT_ATOMS: atom_id res chain seq x y z
N MET A 1 21.93 -0.94 20.87
CA MET A 1 22.90 -0.31 19.96
C MET A 1 22.42 -0.60 18.55
N SER A 2 21.94 0.43 17.86
CA SER A 2 21.33 0.34 16.53
C SER A 2 22.41 0.12 15.47
N ASP A 3 22.28 -0.95 14.68
CA ASP A 3 23.02 -1.14 13.44
C ASP A 3 22.30 -0.35 12.33
N GLU A 4 22.42 0.97 12.38
CA GLU A 4 22.02 1.83 11.28
C GLU A 4 23.14 1.77 10.24
N LYS A 5 22.97 0.93 9.23
CA LYS A 5 23.88 0.89 8.08
C LYS A 5 23.63 2.16 7.25
N PRO A 6 24.52 3.17 7.25
CA PRO A 6 24.28 4.38 6.51
C PRO A 6 24.72 4.19 5.05
N ASP A 7 24.12 4.97 4.17
CA ASP A 7 24.63 5.28 2.83
C ASP A 7 24.43 4.25 1.70
N VAL A 8 23.19 3.78 1.51
CA VAL A 8 22.74 3.51 0.14
C VAL A 8 22.15 4.80 -0.41
N LEU A 9 22.95 5.54 -1.18
CA LEU A 9 22.46 6.71 -1.93
C LEU A 9 21.35 6.23 -2.88
N LEU A 10 20.13 6.67 -2.60
CA LEU A 10 19.00 6.43 -3.48
C LEU A 10 19.27 7.16 -4.81
N THR A 11 19.03 6.47 -5.92
CA THR A 11 18.99 7.14 -7.23
C THR A 11 17.91 8.21 -7.22
N ALA A 12 18.04 9.24 -8.07
CA ALA A 12 17.00 10.26 -8.22
C ALA A 12 15.61 9.66 -8.50
N GLY A 13 15.55 8.53 -9.22
CA GLY A 13 14.31 7.79 -9.46
C GLY A 13 13.73 7.14 -8.19
N GLN A 14 14.57 6.59 -7.31
CA GLN A 14 14.13 6.03 -6.03
C GLN A 14 13.69 7.11 -5.04
N VAL A 15 14.38 8.27 -5.02
CA VAL A 15 13.94 9.43 -4.23
C VAL A 15 12.59 9.95 -4.73
N ALA A 16 12.43 10.14 -6.04
CA ALA A 16 11.18 10.56 -6.64
C ALA A 16 10.04 9.57 -6.37
N HIS A 17 10.31 8.26 -6.43
CA HIS A 17 9.32 7.24 -6.12
C HIS A 17 8.91 7.24 -4.64
N SER A 18 9.85 7.47 -3.73
CA SER A 18 9.58 7.61 -2.29
C SER A 18 8.72 8.86 -2.00
N TRP A 19 9.08 10.01 -2.56
CA TRP A 19 8.30 11.25 -2.45
C TRP A 19 6.90 11.12 -3.04
N ALA A 20 6.77 10.49 -4.21
CA ALA A 20 5.47 10.20 -4.80
C ALA A 20 4.62 9.33 -3.86
N GLY A 21 5.21 8.27 -3.29
CA GLY A 21 4.56 7.41 -2.31
C GLY A 21 4.04 8.19 -1.10
N ASP A 22 4.84 9.09 -0.53
CA ASP A 22 4.43 9.91 0.61
C ASP A 22 3.34 10.92 0.26
N VAL A 23 3.47 11.65 -0.85
CA VAL A 23 2.48 12.65 -1.28
C VAL A 23 1.13 12.01 -1.58
N PHE A 24 1.10 10.90 -2.31
CA PHE A 24 -0.16 10.21 -2.63
C PHE A 24 -0.79 9.52 -1.41
N ALA A 25 0.01 9.10 -0.42
CA ALA A 25 -0.51 8.51 0.82
C ALA A 25 -1.26 9.52 1.70
N GLU A 26 -0.82 10.79 1.72
CA GLU A 26 -1.49 11.86 2.46
C GLU A 26 -2.76 12.34 1.74
N CYS A 27 -2.78 12.33 0.40
CA CYS A 27 -3.94 12.75 -0.39
C CYS A 27 -5.08 11.71 -0.42
N LEU A 28 -4.80 10.42 -0.21
CA LEU A 28 -5.81 9.37 -0.30
C LEU A 28 -6.31 8.91 1.07
N HIS A 29 -7.52 9.33 1.44
CA HIS A 29 -8.19 8.88 2.66
C HIS A 29 -8.69 7.43 2.50
N ALA A 30 -8.47 6.56 3.49
CA ALA A 30 -8.79 5.12 3.40
C ALA A 30 -10.28 4.86 3.09
N ALA A 31 -11.19 5.61 3.70
CA ALA A 31 -12.62 5.51 3.39
C ALA A 31 -12.97 5.95 1.97
N ALA A 32 -12.27 6.95 1.41
CA ALA A 32 -12.47 7.38 0.02
C ALA A 32 -11.95 6.33 -0.97
N ALA A 33 -10.83 5.67 -0.66
CA ALA A 33 -10.29 4.55 -1.44
C ALA A 33 -11.21 3.33 -1.41
N LEU A 34 -11.81 3.02 -0.26
CA LEU A 34 -12.83 1.96 -0.14
C LEU A 34 -14.07 2.29 -0.96
N ALA A 35 -14.59 3.52 -0.86
CA ALA A 35 -15.75 3.96 -1.65
C ALA A 35 -15.47 3.91 -3.17
N LEU A 36 -14.23 4.21 -3.58
CA LEU A 36 -13.81 4.03 -4.97
C LEU A 36 -13.78 2.55 -5.36
N LEU A 37 -13.21 1.67 -4.53
CA LEU A 37 -13.18 0.22 -4.78
C LEU A 37 -14.57 -0.43 -4.85
N ASP A 38 -15.54 0.09 -4.10
CA ASP A 38 -16.93 -0.35 -4.14
C ASP A 38 -17.65 0.18 -5.38
N ARG A 39 -17.27 1.36 -5.88
CA ARG A 39 -17.82 1.97 -7.10
C ARG A 39 -17.24 1.39 -8.39
N LEU A 40 -16.00 0.90 -8.34
CA LEU A 40 -15.40 0.19 -9.46
C LEU A 40 -16.18 -1.12 -9.62
N ASP A 41 -16.97 -1.22 -10.69
CA ASP A 41 -17.69 -2.43 -11.11
C ASP A 41 -16.69 -3.46 -11.67
N LEU A 42 -15.78 -3.89 -10.80
CA LEU A 42 -14.76 -4.88 -11.12
C LEU A 42 -15.41 -6.26 -11.05
N PRO A 43 -15.13 -7.13 -12.04
CA PRO A 43 -15.51 -8.54 -11.95
C PRO A 43 -15.15 -9.12 -10.59
N PRO A 44 -16.02 -9.98 -10.00
CA PRO A 44 -15.75 -10.59 -8.70
C PRO A 44 -14.44 -11.39 -8.67
N ASN A 45 -13.96 -11.81 -9.85
CA ASN A 45 -12.75 -12.59 -10.05
C ASN A 45 -11.53 -11.71 -10.34
N THR A 46 -11.64 -10.38 -10.26
CA THR A 46 -10.50 -9.50 -10.45
C THR A 46 -9.44 -9.84 -9.41
N GLN A 47 -8.38 -10.46 -9.91
CA GLN A 47 -7.20 -10.80 -9.15
C GLN A 47 -6.69 -9.52 -8.47
N HIS A 48 -6.30 -9.63 -7.20
CA HIS A 48 -5.79 -8.53 -6.39
C HIS A 48 -6.83 -7.50 -5.90
N ARG A 49 -8.14 -7.82 -5.87
CA ARG A 49 -9.17 -6.93 -5.26
C ARG A 49 -9.32 -7.11 -3.75
N ALA A 50 -9.12 -8.33 -3.24
CA ALA A 50 -9.36 -8.65 -1.83
C ALA A 50 -8.26 -8.10 -0.91
N GLU A 51 -7.00 -8.15 -1.36
CA GLU A 51 -5.83 -7.65 -0.64
C GLU A 51 -5.89 -6.14 -0.37
N PRO A 52 -6.14 -5.25 -1.36
CA PRO A 52 -6.31 -3.82 -1.10
C PRO A 52 -7.50 -3.50 -0.19
N ARG A 53 -8.61 -4.23 -0.29
CA ARG A 53 -9.76 -4.04 0.62
C ARG A 53 -9.37 -4.32 2.07
N GLN A 54 -8.67 -5.43 2.35
CA GLN A 54 -8.22 -5.77 3.71
C GLN A 54 -7.26 -4.71 4.28
N VAL A 55 -6.28 -4.29 3.47
CA VAL A 55 -5.25 -3.32 3.87
C VAL A 55 -5.87 -1.94 4.16
N LEU A 56 -6.83 -1.50 3.34
CA LEU A 56 -7.54 -0.24 3.54
C LEU A 56 -8.50 -0.27 4.73
N VAL A 57 -9.19 -1.40 4.98
CA VAL A 57 -10.03 -1.59 6.18
C VAL A 57 -9.18 -1.53 7.46
N ALA A 58 -7.95 -2.05 7.42
CA ALA A 58 -6.98 -1.96 8.52
C ALA A 58 -6.36 -0.54 8.66
N GLY A 59 -6.71 0.41 7.79
CA GLY A 59 -6.23 1.79 7.84
C GLY A 59 -4.87 2.03 7.21
N HIS A 60 -4.27 1.02 6.57
CA HIS A 60 -2.99 1.15 5.89
C HIS A 60 -3.19 1.76 4.49
N LYS A 61 -2.68 2.96 4.30
CA LYS A 61 -2.87 3.75 3.06
C LYS A 61 -1.75 3.57 2.04
N ASN A 62 -0.57 3.12 2.48
CA ASN A 62 0.62 3.03 1.64
C ASN A 62 1.44 1.77 1.99
N HIS A 63 1.71 0.95 0.96
CA HIS A 63 2.55 -0.24 1.08
C HIS A 63 4.00 0.10 1.46
N TYR A 64 4.51 1.28 1.08
CA TYR A 64 5.87 1.72 1.39
C TYR A 64 6.08 1.95 2.89
N ARG A 65 5.08 2.53 3.56
CA ARG A 65 5.09 2.74 5.03
C ARG A 65 4.73 1.47 5.81
N SER A 66 4.13 0.46 5.17
CA SER A 66 3.68 -0.76 5.83
C SER A 66 3.77 -1.98 4.89
N PRO A 67 4.98 -2.39 4.48
CA PRO A 67 5.14 -3.48 3.52
C PRO A 67 4.64 -4.83 4.08
N GLY A 68 4.68 -5.00 5.41
CA GLY A 68 4.16 -6.19 6.10
C GLY A 68 2.65 -6.38 5.95
N ALA A 69 1.86 -5.30 5.99
CA ALA A 69 0.41 -5.36 5.87
C ALA A 69 -0.05 -5.99 4.54
N TRP A 70 0.71 -5.77 3.47
CA TRP A 70 0.42 -6.34 2.16
C TRP A 70 0.74 -7.85 2.08
N ASN A 71 1.83 -8.27 2.71
CA ASN A 71 2.20 -9.69 2.80
C ASN A 71 1.19 -10.49 3.63
N ASP A 72 0.67 -9.89 4.70
CA ASP A 72 -0.32 -10.54 5.56
C ASP A 72 -1.70 -10.62 4.91
N ALA A 73 -2.10 -9.58 4.16
CA ALA A 73 -3.31 -9.62 3.35
C ALA A 73 -3.24 -10.71 2.26
N LYS A 74 -2.12 -10.83 1.53
CA LYS A 74 -1.90 -11.90 0.55
C LYS A 74 -2.00 -13.29 1.17
N ARG A 75 -1.39 -13.50 2.35
CA ARG A 75 -1.47 -14.77 3.08
C ARG A 75 -2.90 -15.10 3.54
N SER A 76 -3.66 -14.08 3.93
CA SER A 76 -5.04 -14.23 4.41
C SER A 76 -6.03 -14.51 3.29
N VAL A 77 -5.83 -13.93 2.11
CA VAL A 77 -6.68 -14.15 0.92
C VAL A 77 -6.37 -15.49 0.23
N SER A 78 -5.14 -16.00 0.38
CA SER A 78 -4.73 -17.29 -0.19
C SER A 78 -5.10 -18.51 0.67
N ARG A 79 -5.74 -18.29 1.82
CA ARG A 79 -6.18 -19.32 2.76
C ARG A 79 -7.65 -19.64 2.55
#